data_AF-G5SWG8-F1
#
_entry.id   AF-G5SWG8-F1
#
_cell.length_a   1.000
_cell.length_b   1.000
_cell.length_c   1.000
_cell.angle_alpha   90.00
_cell.angle_beta   90.00
_cell.angle_gamma   90.00
#
_symmetry.space_group_name_H-M   'P 1'
#
loop_
_entity.id
_entity.type
_entity.pdbx_description
1 polymer ?
#
loop_
_entity_poly.entity_id
_entity_poly.type
_entity_poly.pdbx_seq_one_letter_code
_entity_poly.pdbx_strand_id
1 'polypeptide(L)' 'LLRLFLGITFIISGMIKLNDPMGFSFKLEDYFAPNVLGLPFLIPFALTFAIIVCIVEV' A
#
# COMPACT_ATOMS: atom_id res chain seq x y z
N LEU A 1 -4.38 -8.89 30.25
CA LEU A 1 -3.98 -7.50 29.91
C LEU A 1 -2.85 -7.41 28.88
N LEU A 2 -1.68 -8.02 29.11
CA LEU A 2 -0.50 -7.88 28.22
C LEU A 2 -0.75 -8.28 26.74
N ARG A 3 -1.55 -9.34 26.50
CA ARG A 3 -1.92 -9.81 25.14
C ARG A 3 -2.78 -8.83 24.34
N LEU A 4 -3.64 -8.05 25.01
CA LEU A 4 -4.44 -7.01 24.35
C LEU A 4 -3.58 -5.84 23.90
N PHE A 5 -2.60 -5.46 24.71
CA PHE A 5 -1.66 -4.38 24.37
C PHE A 5 -0.78 -4.75 23.16
N LEU A 6 -0.28 -5.98 23.14
CA LEU A 6 0.47 -6.54 21.99
C LEU A 6 -0.41 -6.67 20.73
N GLY A 7 -1.68 -7.04 20.88
CA GLY A 7 -2.63 -7.12 19.77
C GLY A 7 -2.93 -5.74 19.17
N ILE A 8 -3.13 -4.73 20.01
CA ILE A 8 -3.40 -3.35 19.57
C ILE A 8 -2.16 -2.75 18.89
N THR A 9 -0.96 -2.95 19.42
CA THR A 9 0.26 -2.48 18.74
C THR A 9 0.52 -3.21 17.41
N PHE A 10 0.12 -4.48 17.30
CA PHE A 10 0.18 -5.23 16.05
C PHE A 10 -0.84 -4.74 15.00
N ILE A 11 -2.08 -4.44 15.44
CA ILE A 11 -3.12 -3.86 14.58
C ILE A 11 -2.74 -2.46 14.13
N ILE A 12 -2.28 -1.60 15.03
CA ILE A 12 -1.81 -0.25 14.71
C ILE A 12 -0.59 -0.30 13.78
N SER A 13 0.36 -1.23 13.99
CA SER A 13 1.49 -1.42 13.08
C SER A 13 1.05 -1.91 11.69
N GLY A 14 0.01 -2.75 11.61
CA GLY A 14 -0.60 -3.16 10.34
C GLY A 14 -1.30 -2.00 9.63
N MET A 15 -2.06 -1.19 10.36
CA MET A 15 -2.77 -0.02 9.82
C MET A 15 -1.81 1.08 9.33
N ILE A 16 -0.70 1.35 10.04
CA ILE A 16 0.34 2.28 9.56
C ILE A 16 0.99 1.77 8.27
N LYS A 17 1.20 0.45 8.14
CA LYS A 17 1.79 -0.16 6.92
C LYS A 17 0.84 -0.12 5.72
N LEU A 18 -0.47 -0.14 5.94
CA LEU A 18 -1.46 0.02 4.87
C LEU A 18 -1.68 1.49 4.49
N ASN A 19 -1.49 2.44 5.41
CA ASN A 19 -1.60 3.87 5.14
C ASN A 19 -0.27 4.48 4.61
N ASP A 20 0.65 3.65 4.12
CA ASP A 20 1.89 4.11 3.48
C ASP A 20 1.75 4.07 1.95
N PRO A 21 1.33 5.19 1.32
CA PRO A 21 1.11 5.22 -0.12
C PRO A 21 2.39 4.97 -0.93
N MET A 22 3.56 5.19 -0.34
CA MET A 22 4.86 4.92 -0.96
C MET A 22 5.14 3.42 -1.05
N GLY A 23 4.91 2.66 0.03
CA GLY A 23 5.06 1.20 0.02
C GLY A 23 4.10 0.51 -0.95
N PHE A 24 2.86 0.99 -1.05
CA PHE A 24 1.87 0.46 -1.98
C PHE A 24 2.15 0.86 -3.44
N SER A 25 2.68 2.06 -3.69
CA SER A 25 3.07 2.48 -5.05
C SER A 25 4.19 1.63 -5.64
N PHE A 26 5.18 1.22 -4.84
CA PHE A 26 6.25 0.32 -5.30
C PHE A 26 5.72 -1.05 -5.72
N LYS A 27 4.75 -1.59 -4.97
CA LYS A 27 4.06 -2.83 -5.36
C LYS A 27 3.27 -2.66 -6.65
N LEU A 28 2.55 -1.54 -6.79
CA LEU A 28 1.78 -1.24 -7.99
C LEU A 28 2.68 -1.04 -9.22
N GLU A 29 3.81 -0.34 -9.09
CA GLU A 29 4.81 -0.23 -10.15
C GLU A 29 5.31 -1.60 -10.62
N ASP A 30 5.57 -2.52 -9.69
CA ASP A 30 6.00 -3.89 -10.03
C ASP A 30 4.89 -4.68 -10.76
N TYR A 31 3.62 -4.47 -10.39
CA TYR A 31 2.48 -5.03 -11.14
C TYR A 31 2.33 -4.43 -12.54
N PHE A 32 2.63 -3.14 -12.72
CA PHE A 32 2.56 -2.47 -14.03
C PHE A 32 3.79 -2.75 -14.92
N ALA A 33 4.81 -3.40 -14.37
CA ALA A 33 5.98 -3.81 -15.13
C ALA A 33 5.61 -4.68 -16.33
N PRO A 34 6.40 -4.62 -17.42
CA PRO A 34 6.11 -5.32 -18.67
C PRO A 34 6.01 -6.85 -18.56
N ASN A 35 6.51 -7.42 -17.46
CA ASN A 35 6.48 -8.86 -17.18
C ASN A 35 5.17 -9.35 -16.51
N VAL A 36 4.27 -8.46 -16.08
CA VAL A 36 3.08 -8.84 -15.31
C VAL A 36 1.79 -8.33 -15.95
N LEU A 37 1.48 -7.02 -15.90
CA LEU A 37 0.33 -6.44 -16.63
C LEU A 37 0.68 -5.84 -17.99
N GLY A 38 1.96 -5.57 -18.30
CA GLY A 38 2.31 -5.04 -19.62
C GLY A 38 1.90 -3.57 -19.84
N LEU A 39 1.66 -2.80 -18.78
CA LEU A 39 1.12 -1.43 -18.84
C LEU A 39 2.10 -0.39 -18.26
N PRO A 40 3.28 -0.19 -18.87
CA PRO A 40 4.32 0.70 -18.34
C PRO A 40 3.90 2.18 -18.29
N PHE A 41 2.83 2.57 -18.99
CA PHE A 41 2.31 3.94 -18.95
C PHE A 41 1.69 4.31 -17.59
N LEU A 42 1.24 3.32 -16.81
CA LEU A 42 0.65 3.55 -15.48
C LEU A 42 1.69 3.62 -14.35
N ILE A 43 2.95 3.28 -14.61
CA ILE A 43 4.05 3.36 -13.64
C ILE A 43 4.15 4.74 -12.95
N PRO A 44 4.20 5.88 -13.67
CA PRO A 44 4.24 7.21 -13.02
C PRO A 44 2.94 7.57 -12.29
N PHE A 45 1.81 6.94 -12.63
CA PHE A 45 0.52 7.13 -11.98
C PHE A 45 0.32 6.17 -10.80
N ALA A 46 1.17 5.16 -10.61
CA ALA A 46 1.07 4.18 -9.54
C ALA A 46 1.07 4.84 -8.15
N LEU A 47 1.85 5.92 -7.98
CA LEU A 47 1.86 6.73 -6.76
C LEU A 47 0.52 7.45 -6.55
N THR A 48 -0.04 8.07 -7.58
CA THR A 48 -1.34 8.77 -7.49
C THR A 48 -2.47 7.79 -7.21
N PHE A 49 -2.48 6.62 -7.86
CA PHE A 49 -3.44 5.55 -7.58
C PHE A 49 -3.28 5.01 -6.16
N ALA A 50 -2.04 4.81 -5.70
CA ALA A 50 -1.77 4.34 -4.35
C ALA A 50 -2.30 5.31 -3.29
N ILE A 51 -2.11 6.61 -3.49
CA ILE A 51 -2.62 7.67 -2.61
C ILE A 51 -4.16 7.70 -2.61
N ILE A 52 -4.80 7.66 -3.79
CA ILE A 52 -6.27 7.67 -3.90
C ILE A 52 -6.88 6.44 -3.20
N VAL A 53 -6.31 5.25 -3.42
CA VAL A 53 -6.78 4.01 -2.80
C VAL A 53 -6.59 4.05 -1.29
N CYS A 54 -5.43 4.51 -0.79
CA CYS A 54 -5.20 4.69 0.65
C CYS A 54 -6.20 5.64 1.30
N ILE A 55 -6.57 6.74 0.62
CA ILE A 55 -7.52 7.72 1.13
C ILE A 55 -8.96 7.20 1.09
N VAL A 56 -9.31 6.38 0.09
CA VAL A 56 -10.65 5.78 -0.04
C VAL A 56 -10.84 4.60 0.92
N GLU A 57 -9.76 3.89 1.27
CA GLU A 57 -9.78 2.74 2.18
C GLU A 57 -9.81 3.14 3.67
N VAL A 58 -9.38 4.37 4.01
CA VAL A 58 -9.50 4.99 5.34
C VAL A 58 -10.88 5.59 5.58
#